data_AF-A0A9N8LT78-F1
#
_entry.id   AF-A0A9N8LT78-F1
#
_cell.length_a   1.000
_cell.length_b   1.000
_cell.length_c   1.000
_cell.angle_alpha   90.00
_cell.angle_beta   90.00
_cell.angle_gamma   90.00
#
_symmetry.space_group_name_H-M   'P 1'
#
loop_
_entity.id
_entity.type
_entity.pdbx_description
1 polymer ?
#
loop_
_entity_poly.entity_id
_entity_poly.type
_entity_poly.pdbx_seq_one_letter_code
_entity_poly.pdbx_strand_id
1 'polypeptide(L)'
;RAIGVRTVDGSLGAATIYAKKEVILSAGAFQSPQLLMVSGIGPSDQLSKFNIPVVHVNEAVGKNMQDHIFAGPTYPVSVSTLTKLATNNLLILSEVLNMRLTGNGPLTNNVADMLAWDHLELEHIESDRSGGAGYYIVAPGSVKNFSNL
;
A
#
# COMPACT_ATOMS: atom_id res chain seq x y z
N ARG A 1 -23.52 10.83 18.32
CA ARG A 1 -24.10 9.85 17.35
C ARG A 1 -23.89 10.40 15.94
N ALA A 2 -23.26 9.65 15.04
CA ALA A 2 -23.22 10.00 13.62
C ALA A 2 -24.58 9.70 12.97
N ILE A 3 -25.10 10.60 12.14
CA ILE A 3 -26.44 10.51 11.54
C ILE A 3 -26.43 10.35 10.02
N GLY A 4 -25.27 10.49 9.38
CA GLY A 4 -25.15 10.50 7.93
C GLY A 4 -23.79 10.99 7.46
N VAL A 5 -23.67 11.20 6.15
CA VAL A 5 -22.46 11.70 5.48
C VAL A 5 -22.84 12.81 4.51
N ARG A 6 -21.94 13.79 4.33
CA ARG A 6 -22.04 14.79 3.28
C ARG A 6 -21.02 14.47 2.20
N THR A 7 -21.49 14.36 0.96
CA THR A 7 -20.65 14.11 -0.21
C THR A 7 -20.58 15.36 -1.07
N VAL A 8 -19.49 15.49 -1.81
CA VAL A 8 -19.32 16.45 -2.89
C VAL A 8 -18.95 15.65 -4.13
N ASP A 9 -19.93 15.45 -5.01
CA ASP A 9 -19.70 14.83 -6.31
C ASP A 9 -19.59 15.93 -7.36
N GLY A 10 -18.54 15.89 -8.19
CA GLY A 10 -18.35 16.85 -9.28
C GLY A 10 -19.45 16.79 -10.36
N SER A 11 -20.22 15.69 -10.42
CA SER A 11 -21.29 15.48 -11.39
C SER A 11 -22.72 15.68 -10.84
N LEU A 12 -22.94 15.45 -9.53
CA LEU A 12 -24.25 15.51 -8.87
C LEU A 12 -24.39 16.66 -7.85
N GLY A 13 -23.33 17.43 -7.63
CA GLY A 13 -23.31 18.49 -6.62
C GLY A 13 -23.17 17.94 -5.20
N ALA A 14 -23.30 18.83 -4.21
CA ALA A 14 -23.23 18.46 -2.80
C ALA A 14 -24.52 17.75 -2.36
N ALA A 15 -24.40 16.56 -1.76
CA ALA A 15 -25.54 15.80 -1.23
C ALA A 15 -25.31 15.41 0.24
N THR A 16 -26.40 15.25 0.99
CA THR A 16 -26.35 14.73 2.37
C THR A 16 -27.20 13.47 2.44
N ILE A 17 -26.57 12.38 2.88
CA ILE A 17 -27.19 11.05 2.98
C ILE A 17 -27.32 10.71 4.46
N TYR A 18 -28.53 10.38 4.92
CA TYR A 18 -28.81 10.04 6.31
C TYR A 18 -28.89 8.52 6.53
N ALA A 19 -28.43 8.07 7.70
CA ALA A 19 -28.51 6.69 8.12
C ALA A 19 -29.54 6.51 9.25
N LYS A 20 -30.47 5.55 9.09
CA LYS A 20 -31.49 5.26 10.12
C LYS A 20 -30.91 4.58 11.36
N LYS A 21 -29.92 3.71 11.15
CA LYS A 21 -29.28 2.92 12.22
C LYS A 21 -27.91 3.50 12.55
N GLU A 22 -26.91 3.20 11.72
CA GLU A 22 -25.50 3.45 11.99
C GLU A 22 -24.77 3.94 10.73
N VAL A 23 -23.63 4.60 10.96
CA VAL A 23 -22.68 4.99 9.91
C VAL A 23 -21.39 4.22 10.17
N ILE A 24 -20.95 3.43 9.17
CA ILE A 24 -19.70 2.67 9.23
C ILE A 24 -18.68 3.40 8.36
N LEU A 25 -17.54 3.76 8.96
CA LEU A 25 -16.45 4.43 8.26
C LEU A 25 -15.41 3.41 7.80
N SER A 26 -15.27 3.26 6.48
CA SER A 26 -14.37 2.28 5.85
C SER A 26 -13.52 2.91 4.74
N ALA A 27 -13.00 4.12 4.96
CA ALA A 27 -12.20 4.85 3.97
C ALA A 27 -10.69 4.46 4.00
N GLY A 28 -10.35 3.33 4.62
CA GLY A 28 -8.98 2.83 4.73
C GLY A 28 -8.08 3.60 5.71
N ALA A 29 -6.82 3.17 5.82
CA ALA A 29 -5.89 3.66 6.84
C ALA A 29 -5.57 5.16 6.73
N PHE A 30 -5.63 5.74 5.52
CA PHE A 30 -5.35 7.15 5.30
C PHE A 30 -6.59 8.04 5.40
N GLN A 31 -7.68 7.69 4.71
CA GLN A 31 -8.82 8.58 4.60
C GLN A 31 -9.78 8.46 5.79
N SER A 32 -9.83 7.32 6.50
CA SER A 32 -10.66 7.21 7.71
C SER A 32 -10.24 8.20 8.81
N PRO A 33 -8.97 8.27 9.25
CA PRO A 33 -8.58 9.26 10.27
C PRO A 33 -8.74 10.70 9.76
N GLN A 34 -8.47 10.96 8.48
CA GLN A 34 -8.70 12.26 7.88
C GLN A 34 -10.18 12.65 7.94
N LEU A 35 -11.09 11.73 7.60
CA LEU A 35 -12.53 11.99 7.58
C LEU A 35 -13.10 12.19 9.00
N LEU A 36 -12.57 11.47 9.99
CA LEU A 36 -12.86 11.71 11.41
C LEU A 36 -12.43 13.12 11.82
N MET A 37 -11.21 13.53 11.48
CA MET A 37 -10.69 14.84 11.86
C MET A 37 -11.49 15.99 11.23
N VAL A 38 -11.80 15.94 9.93
CA VAL A 38 -12.65 16.98 9.29
C VAL A 38 -14.11 16.95 9.79
N SER A 39 -14.52 15.87 10.45
CA SER A 39 -15.81 15.77 11.15
C SER A 39 -15.73 16.20 12.62
N GLY A 40 -14.59 16.74 13.07
CA GLY A 40 -14.37 17.24 14.42
C GLY A 40 -13.98 16.17 15.46
N ILE A 41 -13.52 14.99 15.02
CA ILE A 41 -13.10 13.88 15.88
C ILE A 41 -11.60 13.63 15.69
N GLY A 42 -10.77 13.99 16.68
CA GLY A 42 -9.32 13.81 16.59
C GLY A 42 -8.49 14.59 17.63
N PRO A 43 -7.18 14.70 17.43
CA PRO A 43 -6.27 15.44 18.32
C PRO A 43 -6.64 16.91 18.43
N SER A 44 -6.78 17.45 19.65
CA SER A 44 -7.35 18.79 19.83
C SER A 44 -6.52 19.87 19.14
N ASP A 45 -5.19 19.78 19.24
CA ASP A 45 -4.23 20.71 18.67
C ASP A 45 -4.22 20.66 17.14
N GLN A 46 -4.43 19.50 16.52
CA GLN A 46 -4.61 19.43 15.07
C GLN A 46 -5.93 20.04 14.62
N LEU A 47 -7.04 19.74 15.32
CA LEU A 47 -8.34 20.32 14.99
C LEU A 47 -8.31 21.85 15.11
N SER A 48 -7.73 22.38 16.20
CA SER A 48 -7.55 23.82 16.41
C SER A 48 -6.67 24.46 15.33
N LYS A 49 -5.58 23.80 14.91
CA LYS A 49 -4.69 24.31 13.84
C LYS A 49 -5.43 24.57 12.52
N PHE A 50 -6.46 23.79 12.22
CA PHE A 50 -7.25 23.92 10.99
C PHE A 50 -8.63 24.58 11.21
N ASN A 51 -8.86 25.19 12.38
CA ASN A 51 -10.13 25.82 12.74
C ASN A 51 -11.34 24.87 12.61
N ILE A 52 -11.13 23.58 12.90
CA ILE A 52 -12.20 22.58 12.85
C ILE A 52 -12.90 22.55 14.23
N PRO A 53 -14.23 22.74 14.30
CA PRO A 53 -14.96 22.61 15.55
C PRO A 53 -14.79 21.21 16.16
N VAL A 54 -14.40 21.17 17.44
CA VAL A 54 -14.19 19.91 18.16
C VAL A 54 -15.55 19.33 18.57
N VAL A 55 -15.87 18.16 18.03
CA VAL A 55 -17.02 17.33 18.42
C VAL A 55 -16.60 16.32 19.50
N HIS A 56 -15.43 15.71 19.34
CA HIS A 56 -14.88 14.77 20.30
C HIS A 56 -13.35 14.72 20.21
N VAL A 57 -12.66 14.91 21.34
CA VAL A 57 -11.20 14.81 21.39
C VAL A 57 -10.80 13.33 21.44
N ASN A 58 -9.99 12.90 20.47
CA ASN A 58 -9.38 11.58 20.46
C ASN A 58 -7.97 11.65 19.86
N GLU A 59 -6.97 11.64 20.74
CA GLU A 59 -5.56 11.79 20.40
C GLU A 59 -4.98 10.62 19.59
N ALA A 60 -5.66 9.46 19.55
CA ALA A 60 -5.22 8.29 18.79
C ALA A 60 -5.59 8.36 17.30
N VAL A 61 -6.53 9.24 16.90
CA VAL A 61 -6.95 9.35 15.49
C VAL A 61 -5.78 9.82 14.63
N GLY A 62 -5.46 9.04 13.59
CA GLY A 62 -4.35 9.30 12.68
C GLY A 62 -2.97 8.95 13.24
N LYS A 63 -2.91 8.30 14.41
CA LYS A 63 -1.67 7.77 15.01
C LYS A 63 -1.56 6.26 14.81
N ASN A 64 -0.44 5.69 15.24
CA ASN A 64 -0.16 4.25 15.15
C ASN A 64 -0.26 3.70 13.72
N MET A 65 0.17 4.50 12.73
CA MET A 65 0.35 4.00 11.36
C MET A 65 1.53 3.04 11.36
N GLN A 66 1.27 1.83 10.89
CA GLN A 66 2.28 0.79 10.68
C GLN A 66 2.19 0.35 9.23
N ASP A 67 3.35 0.09 8.64
CA ASP A 67 3.47 -0.41 7.28
C ASP A 67 4.65 -1.37 7.21
N HIS A 68 4.62 -2.27 6.23
CA HIS A 68 5.75 -3.15 5.95
C HIS A 68 6.70 -2.44 4.99
N ILE A 69 7.92 -2.17 5.45
CA ILE A 69 8.96 -1.59 4.59
C ILE A 69 9.27 -2.59 3.47
N PHE A 70 9.24 -2.10 2.24
CA PHE A 70 9.47 -2.91 1.04
C PHE A 70 10.75 -2.51 0.33
N ALA A 71 11.57 -3.50 -0.02
CA ALA A 71 12.71 -3.36 -0.91
C ALA A 71 12.57 -4.39 -2.05
N GLY A 72 12.61 -3.91 -3.29
CA GLY A 72 12.39 -4.73 -4.49
C GLY A 72 13.66 -4.88 -5.32
N PRO A 73 14.61 -5.74 -4.94
CA PRO A 73 15.79 -6.00 -5.75
C PRO A 73 15.42 -6.69 -7.05
N THR A 74 16.02 -6.25 -8.15
CA THR A 74 15.76 -6.80 -9.48
C THR A 74 17.03 -7.40 -10.06
N TYR A 75 16.91 -8.58 -10.66
CA TYR A 75 18.03 -9.27 -11.31
C TYR A 75 17.68 -9.61 -12.77
N PRO A 76 18.67 -9.56 -13.68
CA PRO A 76 18.45 -10.00 -15.05
C PRO A 76 18.23 -11.52 -15.08
N VAL A 77 17.26 -11.95 -15.88
CA VAL A 77 16.94 -13.37 -16.09
C VAL A 77 16.76 -13.63 -17.58
N SER A 78 17.02 -14.86 -18.00
CA SER A 78 16.87 -15.29 -19.40
C SER A 78 15.45 -15.75 -19.75
N VAL A 79 14.54 -15.81 -18.77
CA VAL A 79 13.15 -16.22 -18.96
C VAL A 79 12.24 -15.03 -19.25
N SER A 80 11.08 -15.30 -19.87
CA SER A 80 10.08 -14.26 -20.12
C SER A 80 9.47 -13.81 -18.79
N THR A 81 9.53 -12.50 -18.52
CA THR A 81 8.97 -11.89 -17.31
C THR A 81 7.77 -11.01 -17.65
N LEU A 82 7.00 -10.64 -16.63
CA LEU A 82 5.94 -9.63 -16.77
C LEU A 82 6.50 -8.29 -17.27
N THR A 83 7.76 -7.96 -16.98
CA THR A 83 8.43 -6.79 -17.56
C THR A 83 8.48 -6.85 -19.09
N LYS A 84 8.89 -8.00 -19.66
CA LYS A 84 8.94 -8.18 -21.13
C LYS A 84 7.56 -8.05 -21.76
N LEU A 85 6.53 -8.55 -21.07
CA LEU A 85 5.12 -8.41 -21.47
C LEU A 85 4.69 -6.94 -21.46
N ALA A 86 5.01 -6.20 -20.39
CA ALA A 86 4.63 -4.80 -20.23
C ALA A 86 5.35 -3.85 -21.21
N THR A 87 6.56 -4.19 -21.66
CA THR A 87 7.35 -3.33 -22.57
C THR A 87 7.13 -3.63 -24.06
N ASN A 88 6.36 -4.66 -24.42
CA ASN A 88 6.14 -5.04 -25.82
C ASN A 88 4.63 -4.98 -26.18
N ASN A 89 4.26 -3.95 -26.95
CA ASN A 89 2.87 -3.67 -27.32
C ASN A 89 2.18 -4.80 -28.12
N LEU A 90 2.91 -5.54 -28.95
CA LEU A 90 2.33 -6.65 -29.70
C LEU A 90 2.10 -7.86 -28.80
N LEU A 91 3.03 -8.14 -27.90
CA LEU A 91 2.95 -9.24 -26.96
C LEU A 91 1.81 -9.03 -25.93
N ILE A 92 1.69 -7.82 -25.38
CA ILE A 92 0.57 -7.52 -24.47
C ILE A 92 -0.78 -7.63 -25.20
N LEU A 93 -0.87 -7.20 -26.46
CA LEU A 93 -2.11 -7.33 -27.24
C LEU A 93 -2.51 -8.79 -27.45
N SER A 94 -1.56 -9.66 -27.83
CA SER A 94 -1.85 -11.09 -28.01
C SER A 94 -2.26 -11.76 -26.70
N GLU A 95 -1.61 -11.44 -25.58
CA GLU A 95 -1.97 -12.02 -24.28
C GLU A 95 -3.31 -11.50 -23.74
N VAL A 96 -3.67 -10.24 -24.02
CA VAL A 96 -5.01 -9.72 -23.69
C VAL A 96 -6.10 -10.48 -24.44
N LEU A 97 -5.88 -10.76 -25.74
CA LEU A 97 -6.80 -11.57 -26.52
C LEU A 97 -6.87 -13.01 -26.01
N ASN A 98 -5.73 -13.62 -25.71
CA ASN A 98 -5.65 -14.97 -25.14
C ASN A 98 -6.43 -15.07 -23.81
N MET A 99 -6.22 -14.12 -22.89
CA MET A 99 -6.93 -14.05 -21.61
C MET A 99 -8.43 -13.86 -21.81
N ARG A 100 -8.86 -12.99 -22.72
CA ARG A 100 -10.30 -12.76 -22.98
C ARG A 100 -11.00 -13.96 -23.60
N LEU A 101 -10.32 -14.69 -24.48
CA LEU A 101 -10.91 -15.82 -25.20
C LEU A 101 -10.86 -17.12 -24.42
N THR A 102 -9.81 -17.33 -23.62
CA THR A 102 -9.56 -18.62 -22.96
C THR A 102 -9.58 -18.55 -21.43
N GLY A 103 -9.53 -17.35 -20.84
CA GLY A 103 -9.35 -17.18 -19.40
C GLY A 103 -7.95 -17.57 -18.88
N ASN A 104 -6.99 -17.82 -19.78
CA ASN A 104 -5.64 -18.27 -19.43
C ASN A 104 -4.57 -17.24 -19.83
N GLY A 105 -3.32 -17.51 -19.44
CA GLY A 105 -2.15 -16.75 -19.84
C GLY A 105 -1.53 -15.94 -18.70
N PRO A 106 -0.37 -15.30 -18.94
CA PRO A 106 0.40 -14.60 -17.91
C PRO A 106 -0.34 -13.41 -17.28
N LEU A 107 -1.40 -12.89 -17.93
CA LEU A 107 -2.21 -11.79 -17.41
C LEU A 107 -3.15 -12.19 -16.27
N THR A 108 -3.33 -13.49 -16.02
CA THR A 108 -4.09 -13.99 -14.86
C THR A 108 -3.20 -14.25 -13.64
N ASN A 109 -1.88 -14.09 -13.77
CA ASN A 109 -0.92 -14.27 -12.69
C ASN A 109 -0.97 -13.10 -11.69
N ASN A 110 -0.85 -13.39 -10.40
CA ASN A 110 -0.93 -12.45 -9.28
C ASN A 110 0.44 -11.84 -8.88
N VAL A 111 1.45 -11.93 -9.74
CA VAL A 111 2.83 -11.42 -9.61
C VAL A 111 3.72 -12.20 -8.63
N ALA A 112 3.18 -12.75 -7.54
CA ALA A 112 3.94 -13.47 -6.52
C ALA A 112 3.60 -14.96 -6.50
N ASP A 113 4.46 -15.78 -7.08
CA ASP A 113 4.31 -17.25 -7.10
C ASP A 113 4.95 -17.94 -5.87
N MET A 114 5.92 -17.28 -5.23
CA MET A 114 6.66 -17.82 -4.09
C MET A 114 6.80 -16.76 -3.00
N LEU A 115 6.57 -17.16 -1.75
CA LEU A 115 6.73 -16.32 -0.56
C LEU A 115 7.59 -17.07 0.46
N ALA A 116 8.47 -16.35 1.15
CA ALA A 116 9.30 -16.90 2.21
C ALA A 116 9.26 -15.97 3.43
N TRP A 117 9.26 -16.55 4.62
CA TRP A 117 9.47 -15.86 5.88
C TRP A 117 10.78 -16.39 6.46
N ASP A 118 11.75 -15.50 6.63
CA ASP A 118 13.04 -15.83 7.20
C ASP A 118 13.28 -15.04 8.49
N HIS A 119 13.98 -15.65 9.44
CA HIS A 119 14.35 -15.00 10.68
C HIS A 119 15.75 -14.39 10.53
N LEU A 120 15.83 -13.07 10.53
CA LEU A 120 17.11 -12.37 10.42
C LEU A 120 17.65 -12.07 11.83
N GLU A 121 18.79 -12.68 12.17
CA GLU A 121 19.54 -12.32 13.36
C GLU A 121 20.27 -10.97 13.13
N LEU A 122 19.89 -9.95 13.90
CA LEU A 122 20.37 -8.57 13.71
C LEU A 122 21.88 -8.39 13.96
N GLU A 123 22.53 -9.32 14.66
CA GLU A 123 23.98 -9.29 14.93
C GLU A 123 24.82 -9.33 13.64
N HIS A 124 24.30 -9.96 12.57
CA HIS A 124 24.99 -10.04 11.27
C HIS A 124 24.92 -8.75 10.44
N ILE A 125 24.09 -7.78 10.83
CA ILE A 125 23.89 -6.52 10.09
C ILE A 125 24.86 -5.42 10.58
N GLU A 126 25.32 -5.48 11.84
CA GLU A 126 26.14 -4.42 12.43
C GLU A 126 27.63 -4.51 12.09
N SER A 127 28.15 -5.69 11.74
CA SER A 127 29.58 -5.91 11.46
C SER A 127 30.07 -5.33 10.13
N ASP A 128 29.16 -4.96 9.22
CA ASP A 128 29.48 -4.45 7.87
C ASP A 128 29.39 -2.92 7.75
N ARG A 129 29.21 -2.19 8.88
CA ARG A 129 29.11 -0.72 8.91
C ARG A 129 30.38 0.04 8.52
N SER A 130 31.47 -0.65 8.16
CA SER A 130 32.74 -0.02 7.78
C SER A 130 32.86 0.33 6.29
N GLY A 131 31.87 0.03 5.44
CA GLY A 131 31.93 0.39 4.02
C GLY A 131 30.57 0.45 3.31
N GLY A 132 30.02 1.66 3.18
CA GLY A 132 28.90 1.96 2.27
C GLY A 132 27.53 1.40 2.68
N ALA A 133 26.45 2.03 2.22
CA ALA A 133 25.09 1.54 2.47
C ALA A 133 24.87 0.16 1.83
N GLY A 134 25.03 -0.90 2.61
CA GLY A 134 24.77 -2.28 2.19
C GLY A 134 23.27 -2.57 2.14
N TYR A 135 22.75 -2.87 0.95
CA TYR A 135 21.41 -3.43 0.78
C TYR A 135 21.51 -4.96 0.85
N TYR A 136 20.94 -5.57 1.89
CA TYR A 136 20.84 -7.03 1.99
C TYR A 136 19.58 -7.53 1.29
N ILE A 137 19.75 -8.42 0.32
CA ILE A 137 18.68 -9.04 -0.42
C ILE A 137 18.50 -10.44 0.13
N VAL A 138 17.40 -10.66 0.85
CA VAL A 138 17.02 -11.98 1.37
C VAL A 138 16.23 -12.66 0.26
N ALA A 139 16.92 -13.48 -0.54
CA ALA A 139 16.27 -14.48 -1.38
C ALA A 139 16.12 -15.78 -0.57
N PRO A 140 15.06 -16.58 -0.77
CA PRO A 140 14.90 -17.84 -0.06
C PRO A 140 16.13 -18.73 -0.30
N GLY A 141 16.93 -18.95 0.75
CA GLY A 141 17.98 -19.97 0.77
C GLY A 141 19.43 -19.53 0.83
N SER A 142 19.81 -18.24 0.91
CA SER A 142 21.17 -17.82 1.33
C SER A 142 21.30 -16.30 1.48
N VAL A 143 21.78 -15.84 2.65
CA VAL A 143 22.40 -14.51 2.80
C VAL A 143 23.79 -14.58 2.15
N LYS A 144 24.00 -13.92 1.01
CA LYS A 144 25.33 -13.74 0.42
C LYS A 144 25.63 -12.26 0.29
N ASN A 145 26.87 -11.89 0.60
CA ASN A 145 27.41 -10.57 0.31
C ASN A 145 27.60 -10.44 -1.21
N PHE A 146 26.93 -9.45 -1.81
CA PHE A 146 26.94 -9.19 -3.26
C PHE A 146 27.88 -8.04 -3.66
N SER A 147 28.81 -7.61 -2.78
CA SER A 147 29.73 -6.49 -3.05
C SER A 147 30.73 -6.73 -4.20
N ASN A 148 30.82 -7.96 -4.72
CA ASN A 148 31.77 -8.37 -5.76
C ASN A 148 31.10 -8.83 -7.07
N LEU A 149 29.89 -8.34 -7.37
CA LEU A 149 29.26 -8.44 -8.70
C LEU A 149 29.42 -7.13 -9.47
#